data_AF-A0AAD4C3T8-F1
#
_entry.id   AF-A0AAD4C3T8-F1
#
_cell.length_a   1.000
_cell.length_b   1.000
_cell.length_c   1.000
_cell.angle_alpha   90.00
_cell.angle_beta   90.00
_cell.angle_gamma   90.00
#
_symmetry.space_group_name_H-M   'P 1'
#
loop_
_entity.id
_entity.type
_entity.pdbx_description
1 polymer ?
#
loop_
_entity_poly.entity_id
_entity_poly.type
_entity_poly.pdbx_seq_one_letter_code
_entity_poly.pdbx_strand_id
1 'polypeptide(L)' 'MDQVRFGTSGPASTLCGRQVQITNLNNGWTATVTIADDCPTCQNSNSIDLSVGAFQALQPDLSVGEFPISWSYL' A
#
# COMPACT_ATOMS: atom_id res chain seq x y z
N MET A 1 2.40 3.26 -3.66
CA MET A 1 3.16 3.57 -2.42
C MET A 1 3.45 5.06 -2.38
N ASP A 2 3.47 5.72 -1.22
CA ASP A 2 3.82 7.15 -1.15
C ASP A 2 5.07 7.52 -1.97
N GLN A 3 5.01 8.65 -2.67
CA GLN A 3 6.05 9.07 -3.62
C GLN A 3 7.40 9.35 -2.97
N VAL A 4 7.44 9.92 -1.77
CA VAL A 4 8.72 10.20 -1.07
C VAL A 4 9.47 8.90 -0.82
N ARG A 5 8.75 7.83 -0.49
CA ARG A 5 9.34 6.51 -0.29
C ARG A 5 9.60 5.77 -1.60
N PHE A 6 8.70 5.91 -2.58
CA PHE A 6 8.85 5.28 -3.90
C PHE A 6 10.05 5.85 -4.68
N GLY A 7 10.36 7.13 -4.50
CA GLY A 7 11.45 7.80 -5.19
C GLY A 7 11.08 8.17 -6.62
N THR A 8 11.83 7.67 -7.60
CA THR A 8 11.59 7.95 -9.02
C THR A 8 10.27 7.32 -9.49
N SER A 9 9.31 8.13 -9.91
CA SER A 9 7.99 7.69 -10.37
C SER A 9 8.07 6.69 -11.53
N GLY A 10 7.09 5.79 -11.59
CA GLY A 10 7.00 4.72 -12.58
C GLY A 10 8.03 3.58 -12.41
N PRO A 11 8.28 2.76 -13.45
CA PRO A 11 9.01 1.50 -13.33
C PRO A 11 10.51 1.65 -13.03
N ALA A 12 11.04 2.87 -13.02
CA ALA A 12 12.44 3.15 -12.73
C ALA A 12 12.76 3.07 -11.22
N SER A 13 11.77 3.07 -10.33
CA SER A 13 12.00 2.91 -8.90
C SER A 13 12.61 1.55 -8.57
N THR A 14 13.60 1.54 -7.67
CA THR A 14 14.16 0.30 -7.09
C THR A 14 13.16 -0.48 -6.23
N LEU A 15 12.01 0.11 -5.90
CA LEU A 15 10.94 -0.54 -5.17
C LEU A 15 9.91 -1.22 -6.08
N CYS A 16 9.83 -0.85 -7.36
CA CYS A 16 8.93 -1.48 -8.31
C CYS A 16 9.20 -3.00 -8.37
N GLY A 17 8.16 -3.81 -8.27
CA GLY A 17 8.25 -5.27 -8.25
C GLY A 17 8.64 -5.89 -6.91
N ARG A 18 9.02 -5.10 -5.90
CA ARG A 18 9.20 -5.61 -4.52
C ARG A 18 7.86 -5.86 -3.84
N GLN A 19 7.87 -6.63 -2.77
CA GLN A 19 6.67 -6.95 -2.00
C GLN A 19 6.71 -6.37 -0.59
N VAL A 20 5.52 -6.09 -0.07
CA VAL A 20 5.31 -5.75 1.34
C VAL A 20 4.17 -6.59 1.90
N GLN A 21 4.28 -6.95 3.18
CA GLN A 21 3.15 -7.47 3.95
C GLN A 21 2.48 -6.29 4.66
N ILE A 22 1.18 -6.14 4.46
CA ILE A 22 0.34 -5.10 5.04
C ILE A 22 -0.61 -5.76 6.04
N THR A 23 -0.81 -5.12 7.19
CA THR A 23 -1.80 -5.48 8.20
C THR A 23 -2.76 -4.32 8.41
N ASN A 24 -4.06 -4.56 8.28
CA ASN A 24 -5.09 -3.62 8.68
C ASN A 24 -5.20 -3.62 10.23
N LEU A 25 -4.95 -2.46 10.85
CA LEU A 25 -4.91 -2.35 12.31
C LEU A 25 -6.29 -2.40 12.98
N ASN A 26 -7.37 -2.22 12.21
CA ASN A 26 -8.74 -2.28 12.73
C ASN A 26 -9.25 -3.72 12.93
N ASN A 27 -8.79 -4.68 12.13
CA ASN A 27 -9.29 -6.07 12.14
C ASN A 27 -8.18 -7.14 12.19
N GLY A 28 -6.91 -6.76 12.07
CA GLY A 28 -5.76 -7.67 12.09
C GLY A 28 -5.56 -8.47 10.80
N TRP A 29 -6.31 -8.19 9.74
CA TRP A 29 -6.17 -8.92 8.47
C TRP A 29 -4.90 -8.51 7.75
N THR A 30 -4.29 -9.47 7.05
CA THR A 30 -3.01 -9.27 6.38
C THR A 30 -3.07 -9.64 4.91
N ALA A 31 -2.36 -8.89 4.07
CA ALA A 31 -2.19 -9.18 2.65
C ALA A 31 -0.74 -8.91 2.23
N THR A 32 -0.20 -9.77 1.36
CA THR A 32 1.06 -9.50 0.67
C THR A 32 0.75 -8.85 -0.67
N VAL A 33 1.38 -7.71 -0.95
CA VAL A 33 1.14 -6.95 -2.18
C VAL A 33 2.45 -6.59 -2.87
N THR A 34 2.43 -6.52 -4.21
CA THR A 34 3.55 -6.04 -5.03
C THR A 34 3.46 -4.53 -5.21
N ILE A 35 4.55 -3.83 -4.98
CA ILE A 35 4.68 -2.40 -5.24
C ILE A 35 4.73 -2.19 -6.75
N ALA A 36 3.72 -1.51 -7.30
CA ALA A 36 3.59 -1.29 -8.74
C ALA A 36 3.85 0.17 -9.16
N ASP A 37 3.47 1.14 -8.32
CA ASP A 37 3.54 2.56 -8.67
C ASP A 37 3.63 3.48 -7.44
N ASP A 38 3.98 4.75 -7.67
CA ASP A 38 3.88 5.80 -6.67
C ASP A 38 2.47 6.36 -6.49
N CYS A 39 2.29 7.10 -5.40
CA CYS A 39 1.08 7.81 -5.04
C CYS A 39 1.49 9.22 -4.59
N PRO A 40 1.52 10.21 -5.51
CA PRO A 40 1.93 11.59 -5.20
C PRO A 40 1.02 12.31 -4.21
N THR A 41 -0.23 11.87 -4.07
CA THR A 41 -1.26 12.49 -3.23
C THR A 41 -1.46 11.76 -1.91
N CYS A 42 -0.62 10.78 -1.59
CA CYS A 42 -0.71 10.01 -0.36
C CYS A 42 -0.46 10.92 0.85
N GLN A 43 -1.23 10.69 1.92
CA GLN A 43 -1.27 11.60 3.07
C GLN A 43 0.05 11.70 3.83
N ASN A 44 0.85 10.62 3.85
CA ASN A 44 2.14 10.60 4.53
C ASN A 44 3.11 9.54 3.95
N SER A 45 4.35 9.59 4.39
CA SER A 45 5.47 8.71 3.95
C SER A 45 5.31 7.20 4.19
N ASN A 46 4.25 6.78 4.88
CA ASN A 46 3.92 5.37 5.13
C ASN A 46 2.60 4.95 4.49
N SER A 47 1.91 5.85 3.78
CA SER A 47 0.68 5.54 3.06
C SER A 47 0.96 4.63 1.85
N ILE A 48 0.05 3.68 1.62
CA ILE A 48 0.03 2.81 0.45
C ILE A 48 -1.36 2.90 -0.16
N ASP A 49 -1.44 3.42 -1.38
CA ASP A 49 -2.65 3.31 -2.20
C ASP A 49 -2.77 1.89 -2.74
N LEU A 50 -3.88 1.24 -2.42
CA LEU A 50 -4.10 -0.18 -2.69
C LEU A 50 -4.91 -0.35 -3.96
N SER A 51 -4.55 -1.34 -4.78
CA SER A 51 -5.49 -1.81 -5.80
C SER A 51 -6.78 -2.30 -5.13
N VAL A 52 -7.91 -2.23 -5.84
CA VAL A 52 -9.22 -2.63 -5.29
C VAL A 52 -9.18 -4.05 -4.70
N GLY A 53 -8.51 -4.99 -5.37
CA GLY A 53 -8.37 -6.36 -4.86
C GLY A 53 -7.54 -6.46 -3.57
N ALA A 54 -6.45 -5.70 -3.47
CA ALA A 54 -5.64 -5.65 -2.25
C ALA A 54 -6.40 -4.97 -1.09
N PHE A 55 -7.16 -3.91 -1.39
CA PHE A 55 -8.03 -3.28 -0.42
C PHE A 55 -9.07 -4.26 0.12
N GLN A 56 -9.81 -4.96 -0.76
CA GLN A 56 -10.85 -5.91 -0.35
C GLN A 56 -10.32 -7.10 0.45
N ALA A 57 -9.05 -7.49 0.24
CA ALA A 57 -8.40 -8.52 1.05
C ALA A 57 -8.14 -8.09 2.51
N LEU A 58 -8.08 -6.78 2.78
CA LEU A 58 -7.83 -6.20 4.09
C LEU A 58 -9.10 -5.58 4.72
N GLN A 59 -9.99 -5.06 3.89
CA GLN A 59 -11.25 -4.39 4.23
C GLN A 59 -12.26 -4.62 3.09
N PRO A 60 -13.19 -5.58 3.21
CA PRO A 60 -14.16 -5.89 2.15
C PRO A 60 -15.09 -4.74 1.77
N ASP A 61 -15.38 -3.84 2.71
CA ASP A 61 -16.25 -2.69 2.50
C ASP A 61 -15.46 -1.50 1.93
N LEU A 62 -15.59 -1.28 0.62
CA LEU A 62 -14.95 -0.16 -0.08
C LEU A 62 -15.43 1.22 0.40
N SER A 63 -16.61 1.32 1.03
CA SER A 63 -17.13 2.60 1.53
C SER A 63 -16.32 3.16 2.70
N VAL A 64 -15.51 2.33 3.34
CA VAL A 64 -14.56 2.76 4.39
C VAL A 64 -13.54 3.76 3.83
N GLY A 65 -13.13 3.60 2.57
CA GLY A 65 -12.21 4.51 1.86
C GLY A 65 -10.76 4.42 2.32
N GLU A 66 -10.48 4.66 3.60
CA GLU A 66 -9.15 4.62 4.19
C GLU A 66 -9.19 3.94 5.56
N PHE A 67 -8.12 3.20 5.91
CA PHE A 67 -7.98 2.57 7.21
C PHE A 67 -6.52 2.55 7.68
N PRO A 68 -6.27 2.52 9.00
CA PRO A 68 -4.92 2.46 9.53
C PRO A 68 -4.26 1.11 9.21
N ILE A 69 -3.01 1.18 8.74
CA ILE A 69 -2.20 0.01 8.41
C ILE A 69 -0.85 0.01 9.14
N SER A 70 -0.29 -1.18 9.30
CA SER A 70 1.16 -1.37 9.46
C SER A 70 1.67 -2.23 8.32
N TRP A 71 2.93 -2.10 7.95
CA TRP A 71 3.51 -2.90 6.87
C TRP A 71 5.03 -3.05 7.02
N SER A 72 5.57 -4.08 6.37
CA SER A 72 7.02 -4.33 6.28
C SER A 72 7.40 -4.88 4.91
N TYR A 73 8.64 -4.58 4.48
CA TYR A 73 9.20 -5.19 3.27
C TYR A 73 9.45 -6.69 3.49
N LEU A 74 9.23 -7.47 2.43
CA LEU A 74 9.61 -8.88 2.36
C LEU A 74 10.99 -9.06 1.70
#